data_AF-A0A9E5FNQ4-F1
#
_entry.id   AF-A0A9E5FNQ4-F1
#
_cell.length_a   1.000
_cell.length_b   1.000
_cell.length_c   1.000
_cell.angle_alpha   90.00
_cell.angle_beta   90.00
_cell.angle_gamma   90.00
#
_symmetry.space_group_name_H-M   'P 1'
#
loop_
_entity.id
_entity.type
_entity.pdbx_description
1 polymer ?
#
loop_
_entity_poly.entity_id
_entity_poly.type
_entity_poly.pdbx_seq_one_letter_code
_entity_poly.pdbx_strand_id
1 'polypeptide(L)' 'MQISSAKNIIGLRNIISHAYNSVEPEILWGIIQNNIPILGQEINQLKNS' A
#
# COMPACT_ATOMS: atom_id res chain seq x y z
N MET A 1 16.94 2.22 -6.83
CA MET A 1 15.75 1.37 -6.57
C MET A 1 14.52 2.26 -6.45
N GLN A 2 13.34 1.76 -6.83
CA GLN A 2 12.07 2.48 -6.69
C GLN A 2 11.04 1.59 -6.00
N ILE A 3 10.15 2.20 -5.23
CA ILE A 3 8.97 1.53 -4.65
C ILE A 3 7.94 1.38 -5.77
N SER A 4 7.66 0.15 -6.18
CA SER A 4 6.82 -0.14 -7.35
C SER A 4 5.40 0.39 -7.21
N SER A 5 4.86 0.38 -5.99
CA SER A 5 3.46 0.72 -5.69
C SER A 5 3.25 2.15 -5.15
N ALA A 6 4.24 3.04 -5.26
CA ALA A 6 4.21 4.36 -4.62
C ALA A 6 2.95 5.20 -4.97
N LYS A 7 2.57 5.24 -6.25
CA LYS A 7 1.37 5.98 -6.70
C LYS A 7 0.08 5.39 -6.12
N ASN A 8 0.00 4.06 -6.04
CA ASN A 8 -1.17 3.36 -5.54
C ASN A 8 -1.33 3.57 -4.03
N ILE A 9 -0.22 3.59 -3.28
CA ILE A 9 -0.21 3.88 -1.83
C ILE A 9 -0.76 5.28 -1.55
N ILE A 10 -0.31 6.28 -2.32
CA ILE A 10 -0.80 7.67 -2.21
C ILE A 10 -2.31 7.72 -2.52
N GLY A 11 -2.75 7.05 -3.59
CA GLY A 11 -4.16 6.98 -3.97
C GLY A 11 -5.03 6.35 -2.89
N LEU A 12 -4.62 5.20 -2.35
CA LEU A 12 -5.32 4.52 -1.27
C LEU A 12 -5.44 5.40 -0.02
N ARG A 13 -4.36 6.06 0.38
CA ARG A 13 -4.39 6.99 1.52
C ARG A 13 -5.42 8.10 1.31
N ASN A 14 -5.53 8.63 0.10
CA ASN A 14 -6.51 9.68 -0.20
C ASN A 14 -7.95 9.14 -0.14
N ILE A 15 -8.20 7.93 -0.64
CA ILE A 15 -9.51 7.29 -0.56
C ILE A 15 -9.89 7.02 0.90
N ILE A 16 -8.99 6.49 1.72
CA ILE A 16 -9.25 6.25 3.15
C ILE A 16 -9.56 7.57 3.87
N SER A 17 -8.82 8.65 3.60
CA SER A 17 -9.09 9.95 4.25
C SER A 17 -10.45 10.56 3.89
N HIS A 18 -10.96 10.32 2.68
CA HIS A 18 -12.14 11.04 2.15
C HIS A 18 -13.40 10.19 1.98
N ALA A 19 -13.26 8.88 1.80
CA ALA A 19 -14.33 7.97 1.40
C ALA A 19 -14.29 6.63 2.14
N TYR A 20 -13.72 6.57 3.36
CA TYR A 20 -13.57 5.32 4.12
C TYR A 20 -14.88 4.56 4.34
N ASN A 21 -16.02 5.26 4.41
CA ASN A 21 -17.34 4.66 4.57
C ASN A 21 -17.80 3.85 3.34
N SER A 22 -17.20 4.11 2.18
CA SER A 22 -17.49 3.42 0.92
C SER A 22 -16.41 2.40 0.54
N VAL A 23 -15.36 2.23 1.35
CA VAL A 23 -14.30 1.26 1.09
C VAL A 23 -14.73 -0.10 1.60
N GLU A 24 -14.75 -1.09 0.71
CA GLU A 24 -15.05 -2.48 1.05
C GLU A 24 -13.89 -3.09 1.88
N PRO A 25 -14.17 -3.66 3.07
CA PRO A 25 -13.14 -4.26 3.92
C PRO A 25 -12.31 -5.35 3.22
N GLU A 26 -12.92 -6.11 2.31
CA GLU A 26 -12.29 -7.16 1.52
C GLU A 26 -11.16 -6.61 0.63
N ILE A 27 -11.35 -5.42 0.08
CA ILE A 27 -10.33 -4.73 -0.72
C ILE A 27 -9.14 -4.38 0.18
N LEU A 28 -9.39 -3.79 1.36
CA LEU A 28 -8.34 -3.43 2.29
C LEU A 28 -7.59 -4.67 2.79
N TRP A 29 -8.30 -5.76 3.06
CA TRP A 29 -7.71 -7.04 3.42
C TRP A 29 -6.79 -7.59 2.34
N GLY A 30 -7.22 -7.53 1.08
CA GLY A 30 -6.37 -7.90 -0.07
C GLY A 30 -5.08 -7.09 -0.14
N ILE A 31 -5.15 -5.79 0.12
CA ILE A 31 -3.98 -4.90 0.14
C ILE A 31 -3.03 -5.27 1.28
N ILE A 32 -3.58 -5.52 2.49
CA ILE A 32 -2.79 -5.91 3.66
C ILE A 32 -2.06 -7.23 3.41
N GLN A 33 -2.73 -8.23 2.84
CA GLN A 33 -2.14 -9.55 2.62
C GLN A 33 -1.14 -9.58 1.46
N ASN A 34 -1.41 -8.84 0.38
CA ASN A 34 -0.64 -8.99 -0.85
C ASN A 34 0.34 -7.84 -1.12
N ASN A 35 -0.03 -6.60 -0.83
CA ASN A 35 0.75 -5.42 -1.22
C ASN A 35 1.69 -4.92 -0.11
N ILE A 36 1.27 -4.98 1.15
CA ILE A 36 2.10 -4.51 2.28
C ILE A 36 3.39 -5.35 2.45
N PRO A 37 3.39 -6.69 2.30
CA PRO A 37 4.63 -7.46 2.41
C PRO A 37 5.66 -7.09 1.33
N ILE A 38 5.21 -6.86 0.10
CA ILE A 38 6.06 -6.44 -1.02
C ILE A 38 6.70 -5.08 -0.71
N LEU A 39 5.91 -4.11 -0.24
CA LEU A 39 6.42 -2.81 0.19
C LEU A 39 7.49 -2.96 1.29
N GLY A 40 7.28 -3.87 2.25
CA GLY A 40 8.26 -4.19 3.29
C GLY A 40 9.58 -4.73 2.72
N GLN A 41 9.52 -5.60 1.72
CA GLN A 41 10.71 -6.09 1.02
C GLN A 41 11.46 -4.97 0.28
N GLU A 42 10.74 -4.13 -0.46
CA GLU A 42 11.31 -2.99 -1.18
C GLU A 42 12.01 -1.99 -0.23
N ILE A 43 11.40 -1.71 0.93
CA ILE A 43 12.00 -0.85 1.96
C ILE A 43 13.26 -1.50 2.55
N ASN A 44 13.23 -2.80 2.85
CA ASN A 44 14.39 -3.50 3.38
C ASN A 44 15.55 -3.51 2.39
N GLN A 45 15.27 -3.72 1.10
CA GLN A 45 16.28 -3.63 0.04
C GLN A 45 16.89 -2.23 -0.03
N LEU A 46 16.06 -1.18 0.03
CA LEU A 46 16.53 0.21 0.04
C LEU A 46 17.41 0.54 1.26
N LYS A 47 17.08 0.01 2.45
CA LYS A 47 17.86 0.24 3.68
C LYS A 47 19.20 -0.47 3.69
N ASN A 48 19.31 -1.60 2.99
CA ASN A 48 20.54 -2.40 2.92
C ASN A 48 21.41 -2.04 1.70
N SER A 49 21.13 -0.89 1.07
CA SER A 49 21.85 -0.33 -0.09
C SER A 49 22.92 0.68 0.34
#